data_AF-A0A2H0LID1-F1
#
_entry.id   AF-A0A2H0LID1-F1
#
_cell.length_a   1.000
_cell.length_b   1.000
_cell.length_c   1.000
_cell.angle_alpha   90.00
_cell.angle_beta   90.00
_cell.angle_gamma   90.00
#
_symmetry.space_group_name_H-M   'P 1'
#
loop_
_entity.id
_entity.type
_entity.pdbx_description
1 polymer ?
#
loop_
_entity_poly.entity_id
_entity_poly.type
_entity_poly.pdbx_seq_one_letter_code
_entity_poly.pdbx_strand_id
1 'polypeptide(L)' 'MGQLLVRALDHEIIARLKARARRHGRSLQGEVKIILVEAAALSLREARAVSAHWQKRFHGHAMSDSAALIREDRAR' A
#
# COMPACT_ATOMS: atom_id res chain seq x y z
N MET A 1 -10.91 9.53 5.42
CA MET A 1 -10.80 8.32 6.27
C MET A 1 -12.02 7.47 6.02
N GLY A 2 -11.85 6.17 5.75
CA GLY A 2 -12.96 5.22 5.57
C GLY A 2 -13.13 4.32 6.79
N GLN A 3 -14.35 3.83 7.02
CA GLN A 3 -14.66 2.84 8.05
C GLN A 3 -15.18 1.56 7.38
N LEU A 4 -14.76 0.41 7.91
CA LEU A 4 -15.19 -0.91 7.44
C LEU A 4 -15.74 -1.71 8.62
N LEU A 5 -16.99 -2.16 8.50
CA LEU A 5 -17.64 -3.03 9.48
C LEU A 5 -17.72 -4.46 8.90
N VAL A 6 -17.03 -5.40 9.55
CA VAL A 6 -17.14 -6.83 9.23
C VAL A 6 -18.14 -7.45 10.21
N ARG A 7 -19.30 -7.88 9.70
CA ARG A 7 -20.37 -8.50 10.50
C ARG A 7 -20.21 -10.02 10.55
N ALA A 8 -20.80 -10.63 11.59
CA ALA A 8 -20.88 -12.08 11.77
C ALA A 8 -19.52 -12.81 11.67
N LEU A 9 -18.46 -12.21 12.24
CA LEU A 9 -17.16 -12.85 12.32
C LEU A 9 -17.16 -13.89 13.44
N ASP A 10 -16.63 -15.08 13.15
CA ASP A 10 -16.51 -16.15 14.14
C ASP A 10 -15.72 -15.69 15.38
N HIS A 11 -16.21 -16.05 16.56
CA HIS A 11 -15.58 -15.75 17.84
C HIS A 11 -14.18 -16.35 17.95
N GLU A 12 -13.93 -17.52 17.35
CA GLU A 12 -12.62 -18.15 17.32
C GLU A 12 -11.63 -17.30 16.51
N ILE A 13 -12.07 -16.76 15.37
CA ILE A 13 -11.23 -15.87 14.54
C ILE A 13 -10.88 -14.61 15.33
N ILE A 14 -11.85 -14.01 16.02
CA ILE A 14 -11.62 -12.83 16.86
C ILE A 14 -10.58 -13.14 17.96
N ALA A 15 -10.70 -14.31 18.61
CA ALA A 15 -9.76 -14.73 19.64
C ALA A 15 -8.34 -14.89 19.09
N ARG A 16 -8.19 -15.53 17.93
CA ARG A 16 -6.89 -15.71 17.26
C ARG A 16 -6.25 -14.36 16.87
N LEU A 17 -7.04 -13.43 16.34
CA LEU A 17 -6.56 -12.09 15.99
C LEU A 17 -6.14 -11.29 17.22
N LYS A 18 -6.90 -11.37 18.33
CA LYS A 18 -6.52 -10.75 19.61
C LYS A 18 -5.21 -11.32 20.15
N ALA A 19 -5.03 -12.65 20.09
CA ALA A 19 -3.78 -13.29 20.52
C ALA A 19 -2.60 -12.84 19.64
N ARG A 20 -2.78 -12.77 18.32
CA ARG A 20 -1.76 -12.26 17.39
C ARG A 20 -1.39 -10.80 17.68
N ALA A 21 -2.39 -9.94 17.88
CA ALA A 21 -2.18 -8.53 18.21
C ALA A 21 -1.37 -8.35 19.51
N ARG A 22 -1.69 -9.14 20.55
CA ARG A 22 -0.93 -9.17 21.82
C ARG A 22 0.53 -9.57 21.61
N ARG A 23 0.79 -10.64 20.84
CA ARG A 23 2.17 -11.07 20.53
C ARG A 23 2.97 -9.99 19.80
N HIS A 24 2.31 -9.19 18.98
CA HIS A 24 2.94 -8.10 18.25
C HIS A 24 2.95 -6.76 18.99
N GLY A 25 2.49 -6.71 20.25
CA GLY A 25 2.46 -5.49 21.06
C GLY A 25 1.58 -4.37 20.51
N ARG A 26 0.50 -4.71 19.78
CA ARG A 26 -0.39 -3.72 19.13
C ARG A 26 -1.86 -3.99 19.42
N SER A 27 -2.72 -2.99 19.14
CA SER A 27 -4.17 -3.15 19.27
C SER A 27 -4.73 -4.09 18.21
N LEU A 28 -5.90 -4.68 18.47
CA LEU A 28 -6.61 -5.52 17.50
C LEU A 28 -6.87 -4.76 16.18
N GLN A 29 -7.30 -3.49 16.28
CA GLN A 29 -7.50 -2.64 15.11
C GLN A 29 -6.19 -2.45 14.33
N GLY A 30 -5.07 -2.22 15.01
CA GLY A 30 -3.76 -2.05 14.38
C GLY A 30 -3.31 -3.31 13.64
N GLU A 31 -3.51 -4.48 14.25
CA GLU A 31 -3.23 -5.77 13.61
C GLU A 31 -4.08 -6.00 12.37
N VAL A 32 -5.40 -5.78 12.47
CA VAL A 32 -6.32 -5.94 11.33
C VAL A 32 -6.00 -4.96 10.21
N LYS A 33 -5.64 -3.71 10.54
CA LYS A 33 -5.22 -2.72 9.54
C LYS A 33 -4.01 -3.22 8.74
N ILE A 34 -3.01 -3.76 9.41
CA ILE A 34 -1.79 -4.26 8.75
C ILE A 34 -2.15 -5.44 7.83
N ILE A 35 -2.95 -6.40 8.31
CA ILE A 35 -3.42 -7.53 7.51
C ILE A 35 -4.13 -7.05 6.24
N LEU A 36 -5.02 -6.05 6.36
CA LEU A 36 -5.73 -5.50 5.21
C LEU A 36 -4.80 -4.78 4.23
N VAL A 37 -3.80 -4.05 4.73
CA VAL A 37 -2.79 -3.39 3.87
C VAL A 37 -1.93 -4.43 3.14
N GLU A 38 -1.47 -5.46 3.84
CA GLU A 38 -0.68 -6.54 3.25
C GLU A 38 -1.50 -7.35 2.23
N ALA A 39 -2.77 -7.65 2.54
CA ALA A 39 -3.66 -8.37 1.65
C ALA A 39 -4.08 -7.56 0.42
N ALA A 40 -4.15 -6.22 0.55
CA ALA A 40 -4.44 -5.31 -0.55
C ALA A 40 -3.19 -4.92 -1.36
N ALA A 41 -1.99 -5.32 -0.92
CA ALA A 41 -0.77 -5.06 -1.66
C ALA A 41 -0.82 -5.77 -3.03
N LEU A 42 -0.38 -5.08 -4.08
CA LEU A 42 -0.32 -5.65 -5.42
C LEU A 42 0.52 -6.92 -5.39
N SER A 43 -0.03 -8.00 -5.95
CA SER A 43 0.77 -9.18 -6.23
C SER A 43 1.92 -8.80 -7.17
N LEU A 44 3.00 -9.58 -7.14
CA LEU A 44 4.14 -9.36 -8.04
C LEU A 44 3.73 -9.32 -9.52
N ARG A 45 2.69 -10.07 -9.88
CA ARG A 45 2.13 -10.07 -11.24
C ARG A 45 1.42 -8.75 -11.57
N GLU A 46 0.60 -8.25 -10.66
CA GLU A 46 -0.10 -6.96 -10.84
C GLU A 46 0.90 -5.80 -10.83
N ALA A 47 1.88 -5.82 -9.94
CA ALA A 47 2.96 -4.83 -9.90
C ALA A 47 3.74 -4.81 -11.23
N ARG A 48 4.06 -5.98 -11.80
CA ARG A 48 4.69 -6.08 -13.13
C ARG A 48 3.79 -5.54 -14.24
N ALA A 49 2.49 -5.80 -14.21
CA ALA A 49 1.56 -5.26 -15.21
C ALA A 49 1.48 -3.73 -15.15
N VAL A 50 1.42 -3.16 -13.94
CA VAL A 50 1.46 -1.70 -13.74
C VAL A 50 2.78 -1.13 -14.24
N SER A 51 3.92 -1.74 -13.88
CA SER A 51 5.23 -1.31 -14.35
C SER A 51 5.36 -1.36 -15.87
N ALA A 52 4.91 -2.45 -16.50
CA ALA A 52 4.93 -2.61 -17.96
C ALA A 52 4.06 -1.57 -18.66
N HIS A 53 2.91 -1.21 -18.08
CA HIS A 53 2.07 -0.13 -18.60
C HIS A 53 2.81 1.21 -18.61
N TRP A 54 3.46 1.58 -17.51
CA TRP A 54 4.23 2.82 -17.42
C TRP A 54 5.46 2.83 -18.31
N GLN A 55 6.21 1.71 -18.36
CA GLN A 55 7.34 1.53 -19.28
C GLN A 55 6.89 1.75 -20.73
N LYS A 56 5.77 1.15 -21.16
CA LYS A 56 5.21 1.38 -22.50
C LYS A 56 4.80 2.83 -22.73
N ARG A 57 4.21 3.49 -21.71
CA ARG A 57 3.78 4.89 -21.80
C ARG A 57 4.96 5.84 -21.97
N PHE A 58 6.06 5.61 -21.28
CA PHE A 58 7.25 6.47 -21.32
C PHE A 58 8.31 6.02 -22.33
N HIS A 59 8.14 4.85 -22.94
CA HIS A 59 9.01 4.37 -24.00
C HIS A 59 9.08 5.41 -25.13
N GLY A 60 10.31 5.79 -25.52
CA GLY A 60 10.56 6.79 -26.57
C GLY A 60 10.44 8.26 -26.13
N HIS A 61 10.15 8.55 -24.86
CA HIS A 61 10.16 9.92 -24.35
C HIS A 61 11.50 10.24 -23.71
N ALA A 62 12.19 11.29 -24.19
CA ALA A 62 13.35 11.84 -23.49
C ALA A 62 12.85 12.61 -22.25
N MET A 63 13.15 12.10 -21.05
CA MET A 63 12.84 12.82 -19.83
C MET A 63 13.96 13.82 -19.53
N SER A 64 13.60 15.09 -19.37
CA SER A 64 14.51 16.13 -18.89
C SER A 64 14.82 15.92 -17.40
N ASP A 65 16.01 16.33 -16.95
CA ASP A 65 16.36 16.28 -15.54
C ASP A 65 15.44 17.22 -14.74
N SER A 66 14.52 16.60 -13.99
CA SER A 66 13.55 17.32 -13.17
C SER A 66 14.22 18.11 -12.05
N ALA A 67 15.38 17.68 -11.54
CA ALA A 67 16.11 18.42 -10.51
C ALA A 67 16.74 19.70 -11.07
N ALA A 68 17.13 19.71 -12.35
CA ALA A 68 17.59 20.92 -13.04
C ALA A 68 16.44 21.93 -13.21
N LEU A 69 15.28 21.49 -13.69
CA LEU A 69 14.10 22.34 -13.90
C LEU A 69 13.57 22.94 -12.59
N ILE A 70 13.55 22.17 -11.50
CA ILE A 70 13.13 22.66 -10.18
C ILE A 70 14.10 23.69 -9.61
N ARG A 71 15.42 23.51 -9.83
CA ARG A 71 16.43 24.50 -9.39
C ARG A 71 16.29 25.82 -10.14
N GLU A 72 16.06 25.76 -11.45
CA GLU A 72 15.81 26.95 -12.27
C GLU A 72 14.56 27.71 -11.79
N ASP A 73 13.48 26.99 -11.47
CA ASP A 73 12.24 27.60 -10.98
C ASP A 73 12.40 28.32 -9.63
N ARG A 74 13.20 27.75 -8.71
CA ARG A 74 13.50 28.37 -7.41
C ARG A 74 14.40 29.60 -7.48
N ALA A 75 15.09 29.80 -8.60
CA ALA A 75 15.98 30.93 -8.80
C ALA A 75 15.29 32.15 -9.44
N ARG A 76 13.97 32.07 -9.69
CA ARG A 76 13.12 33.16 -10.19
C ARG A 76 12.39 33.90 -9.09
#